data_AF-A0AAP5H4W2-F1
#
_entry.id   AF-A0AAP5H4W2-F1
#
_cell.length_a   1.000
_cell.length_b   1.000
_cell.length_c   1.000
_cell.angle_alpha   90.00
_cell.angle_beta   90.00
_cell.angle_gamma   90.00
#
_symmetry.space_group_name_H-M   'P 1'
#
loop_
_entity.id
_entity.type
_entity.pdbx_description
1 polymer ?
#
loop_
_entity_poly.entity_id
_entity_poly.type
_entity_poly.pdbx_seq_one_letter_code
_entity_poly.pdbx_strand_id
1 'polypeptide(L)'
;MDLYYHRGQERLIQIGSPQDLEKRFVVLNSRLRNVPGTELGDTARYRYTYELTAQERNQTTLAEYMVQLVDQISHQKTWVGRYDWMILPASIRTLIGPKTNIPATVNVDRANAAIQRWYGEYSLPADVYAVPKGTDLVPLGRQNALDEKSDVFLKNGYIVVNFNLETLRNGNTDAPHLQYIHAPLMNQWRLEGFNSNQVDDRGRSLPVKDGDVVFYHANQSSRNDFQAQVPH
;
A
#
# COMPACT_ATOMS: atom_id res chain seq x y z
N MET A 1 9.82 -6.41 16.60
CA MET A 1 10.55 -5.15 16.81
C MET A 1 9.53 -4.04 16.85
N ASP A 2 9.87 -2.91 17.45
CA ASP A 2 9.11 -1.66 17.31
C ASP A 2 9.91 -0.70 16.44
N LEU A 3 9.21 0.14 15.69
CA LEU A 3 9.81 1.10 14.77
C LEU A 3 9.42 2.50 15.19
N TYR A 4 10.40 3.40 15.23
CA TYR A 4 10.22 4.79 15.60
C TYR A 4 10.66 5.70 14.46
N TYR A 5 10.03 6.88 14.34
CA TYR A 5 10.43 7.89 13.37
C TYR A 5 10.33 9.30 13.98
N HIS A 6 10.71 10.31 13.18
CA HIS A 6 10.63 11.71 13.55
C HIS A 6 9.71 12.47 12.60
N ARG A 7 8.95 13.45 13.12
CA ARG A 7 8.10 14.34 12.33
C ARG A 7 8.26 15.78 12.80
N GLY A 8 9.00 16.58 12.05
CA GLY A 8 9.29 17.96 12.42
C GLY A 8 10.04 18.02 13.76
N GLN A 9 9.39 18.60 14.78
CA GLN A 9 9.94 18.66 16.15
C GLN A 9 9.54 17.46 17.01
N GLU A 10 8.58 16.66 16.58
CA GLU A 10 8.19 15.44 17.28
C GLU A 10 9.25 14.36 17.04
N ARG A 11 9.79 13.82 18.13
CA ARG A 11 10.83 12.79 18.13
C ARG A 11 10.27 11.48 18.63
N LEU A 12 10.86 10.39 18.14
CA LEU A 12 10.58 9.01 18.56
C LEU A 12 9.08 8.69 18.62
N ILE A 13 8.37 8.95 17.52
CA ILE A 13 7.00 8.50 17.34
C ILE A 13 7.04 7.02 16.95
N GLN A 14 6.41 6.16 17.74
CA GLN A 14 6.29 4.74 17.42
C GLN A 14 5.27 4.53 16.30
N ILE A 15 5.63 3.81 15.24
CA ILE A 15 4.72 3.45 14.16
C ILE A 15 3.54 2.64 14.71
N GLY A 16 2.31 3.04 14.34
CA GLY A 16 1.07 2.43 14.81
C GLY A 16 0.63 2.83 16.22
N SER A 17 1.37 3.70 16.91
CA SER A 17 0.94 4.23 18.20
C SER A 17 -0.12 5.34 18.04
N PRO A 18 -0.81 5.76 19.11
CA PRO A 18 -1.73 6.90 19.06
C PRO A 18 -1.10 8.21 18.57
N GLN A 19 0.23 8.37 18.69
CA GLN A 19 0.98 9.54 18.22
C GLN A 19 1.34 9.47 16.72
N ASP A 20 1.30 8.27 16.12
CA ASP A 20 1.51 8.09 14.68
C ASP A 20 0.27 8.54 13.90
N LEU A 21 0.23 9.85 13.64
CA LEU A 21 -0.86 10.50 12.90
C LEU A 21 -0.57 10.64 11.40
N GLU A 22 0.53 10.08 10.89
CA GLU A 22 0.93 10.29 9.49
C GLU A 22 -0.02 9.57 8.53
N LYS A 23 -0.58 10.30 7.56
CA LYS A 23 -1.52 9.75 6.58
C LYS A 23 -0.82 9.47 5.26
N ARG A 24 -1.08 8.29 4.71
CA ARG A 24 -0.60 7.85 3.40
C ARG A 24 -1.68 8.08 2.35
N PHE A 25 -1.31 8.65 1.21
CA PHE A 25 -2.24 8.96 0.13
C PHE A 25 -1.75 8.38 -1.19
N VAL A 26 -2.70 8.00 -2.04
CA VAL A 26 -2.46 7.58 -3.41
C VAL A 26 -3.27 8.45 -4.35
N VAL A 27 -2.66 8.86 -5.45
CA VAL A 27 -3.36 9.41 -6.61
C VAL A 27 -3.34 8.34 -7.71
N LEU A 28 -4.53 7.97 -8.19
CA LEU A 28 -4.69 6.92 -9.19
C LEU A 28 -3.95 7.30 -10.48
N ASN A 29 -4.30 8.44 -11.07
CA ASN A 29 -3.72 8.91 -12.32
C ASN A 29 -2.54 9.87 -12.07
N SER A 30 -1.56 9.43 -11.27
CA SER A 30 -0.28 10.12 -11.18
C SER A 30 0.56 9.81 -12.42
N ARG A 31 1.25 10.82 -12.97
CA ARG A 31 2.05 10.70 -14.21
C ARG A 31 2.98 9.48 -14.23
N LEU A 32 3.68 9.21 -13.13
CA LEU A 32 4.66 8.12 -13.06
C LEU A 32 4.02 6.75 -12.81
N ARG A 33 2.73 6.68 -12.49
CA ARG A 33 2.01 5.41 -12.33
C ARG A 33 1.69 4.75 -13.67
N ASN A 34 1.60 5.57 -14.73
CA ASN A 34 1.34 5.10 -16.09
C ASN A 34 0.07 4.23 -16.20
N VAL A 35 -1.00 4.64 -15.50
CA VAL A 35 -2.30 3.96 -15.60
C VAL A 35 -2.82 4.11 -17.04
N PRO A 36 -3.13 3.03 -17.75
CA PRO A 36 -3.60 3.13 -19.13
C PRO A 36 -4.93 3.90 -19.22
N GLY A 37 -5.03 4.82 -20.18
CA GLY A 37 -6.25 5.60 -20.40
C GLY A 37 -7.47 4.72 -20.73
N THR A 38 -7.24 3.57 -21.37
CA THR A 38 -8.27 2.55 -21.62
C THR A 38 -8.84 1.98 -20.32
N GLU A 39 -7.99 1.64 -19.35
CA GLU A 39 -8.41 1.14 -18.03
C GLU A 39 -9.24 2.18 -17.27
N LEU A 40 -8.88 3.47 -17.37
CA LEU A 40 -9.65 4.56 -16.77
C LEU A 40 -11.02 4.72 -17.44
N GLY A 41 -11.08 4.70 -18.76
CA GLY A 41 -12.34 4.79 -19.51
C GLY A 41 -13.28 3.62 -19.25
N ASP A 42 -12.74 2.40 -19.23
CA ASP A 42 -13.44 1.18 -18.87
C ASP A 42 -14.03 1.23 -17.46
N THR A 43 -13.23 1.74 -16.52
CA THR A 43 -13.65 1.94 -15.14
C THR A 43 -14.76 3.00 -15.07
N ALA A 44 -14.62 4.14 -15.75
CA ALA A 44 -15.63 5.19 -15.78
C ALA A 44 -16.97 4.69 -16.32
N ARG A 45 -16.96 3.94 -17.42
CA ARG A 45 -18.16 3.33 -17.99
C ARG A 45 -18.87 2.41 -16.99
N TYR A 46 -18.11 1.55 -16.31
CA TYR A 46 -18.68 0.66 -15.31
C TYR A 46 -19.25 1.45 -14.12
N ARG A 47 -18.50 2.42 -13.58
CA ARG A 47 -18.93 3.23 -12.45
C ARG A 47 -20.21 4.01 -12.75
N TYR A 48 -20.28 4.65 -13.92
CA TYR A 48 -21.50 5.32 -14.37
C TYR A 48 -22.72 4.37 -14.39
N THR A 49 -22.52 3.17 -14.95
CA THR A 49 -23.62 2.22 -15.20
C THR A 49 -24.07 1.47 -13.95
N TYR A 50 -23.15 1.13 -13.04
CA TYR A 50 -23.44 0.21 -11.93
C TYR A 50 -23.19 0.80 -10.54
N GLU A 51 -22.41 1.88 -10.41
CA GLU A 51 -22.03 2.44 -9.11
C GLU A 51 -22.69 3.80 -8.83
N LEU A 52 -22.94 4.61 -9.87
CA LEU A 52 -23.72 5.84 -9.71
C LEU A 52 -25.19 5.52 -9.44
N THR A 53 -25.77 6.27 -8.52
CA THR A 53 -27.21 6.30 -8.27
C THR A 53 -27.96 6.87 -9.47
N ALA A 54 -29.27 6.61 -9.53
CA ALA A 54 -30.13 7.19 -10.56
C ALA A 54 -30.12 8.74 -10.53
N GLN A 55 -30.01 9.35 -9.35
CA GLN A 55 -29.94 10.80 -9.21
C GLN A 55 -28.65 11.38 -9.79
N GLU A 56 -27.50 10.77 -9.48
CA GLU A 56 -26.20 11.19 -10.02
C GLU A 56 -26.16 11.02 -11.55
N ARG A 57 -26.70 9.92 -12.08
CA ARG A 57 -26.79 9.72 -13.54
C ARG A 57 -27.70 10.73 -14.24
N ASN A 58 -28.71 11.27 -13.56
CA ASN A 58 -29.57 12.30 -14.14
C ASN A 58 -28.89 13.68 -14.21
N GLN A 59 -27.76 13.85 -13.52
CA GLN A 59 -26.99 15.11 -13.50
C GLN A 59 -25.85 15.14 -14.51
N THR A 60 -25.52 14.02 -15.16
CA THR A 60 -24.41 13.94 -16.12
C THR A 60 -24.60 12.83 -17.15
N THR A 61 -24.07 13.03 -18.35
CA THR A 61 -23.99 11.99 -19.37
C THR A 61 -22.79 11.07 -19.13
N LEU A 62 -22.80 9.88 -19.74
CA LEU A 62 -21.66 8.97 -19.70
C LEU A 62 -20.37 9.64 -20.21
N ALA A 63 -20.44 10.38 -21.31
CA ALA A 63 -19.27 11.04 -21.90
C ALA A 63 -18.67 12.08 -20.96
N GLU A 64 -19.51 12.93 -20.36
CA GLU A 64 -19.08 13.92 -19.36
C GLU A 64 -18.47 13.25 -18.13
N TYR A 65 -19.10 12.18 -17.64
CA TYR A 65 -18.57 11.42 -16.50
C TYR A 65 -17.22 10.76 -16.80
N MET A 66 -17.02 10.26 -18.02
CA MET A 66 -15.73 9.70 -18.44
C MET A 66 -14.63 10.77 -18.41
N VAL A 67 -14.90 11.95 -18.96
CA VAL A 67 -13.97 13.10 -18.89
C VAL A 67 -13.71 13.49 -17.44
N GLN A 68 -14.77 13.62 -16.63
CA GLN A 68 -14.64 13.95 -15.21
C GLN A 68 -13.81 12.92 -14.45
N LEU A 69 -13.97 11.62 -14.73
CA LEU A 69 -13.18 10.59 -14.07
C LEU A 69 -11.71 10.69 -14.42
N VAL A 70 -11.40 10.78 -15.72
CA VAL A 70 -10.02 10.81 -16.21
C VAL A 70 -9.31 12.08 -15.77
N ASP A 71 -9.96 13.24 -15.91
CA ASP A 71 -9.29 14.53 -15.71
C ASP A 71 -9.35 15.02 -14.26
N GLN A 72 -10.36 14.60 -13.48
CA GLN A 72 -10.56 15.12 -12.13
C GLN A 72 -10.51 14.02 -11.07
N ILE A 73 -11.43 13.05 -11.10
CA ILE A 73 -11.61 12.09 -9.98
C ILE A 73 -10.34 11.25 -9.80
N SER A 74 -9.74 10.77 -10.89
CA SER A 74 -8.54 9.94 -10.82
C SER A 74 -7.28 10.69 -10.35
N HIS A 75 -7.31 12.03 -10.38
CA HIS A 75 -6.23 12.89 -9.85
C HIS A 75 -6.44 13.27 -8.38
N GLN A 76 -7.55 12.90 -7.76
CA GLN A 76 -7.80 13.20 -6.36
C GLN A 76 -6.94 12.32 -5.43
N LYS A 77 -6.45 12.94 -4.35
CA LYS A 77 -5.76 12.23 -3.28
C LYS A 77 -6.75 11.32 -2.54
N THR A 78 -6.50 10.03 -2.60
CA THR A 78 -7.21 9.02 -1.82
C THR A 78 -6.39 8.70 -0.58
N TRP A 79 -6.98 8.84 0.62
CA TRP A 79 -6.34 8.36 1.85
C TRP A 79 -6.37 6.83 1.86
N VAL A 80 -5.21 6.20 2.00
CA VAL A 80 -5.06 4.74 1.97
C VAL A 80 -4.61 4.14 3.29
N GLY A 81 -4.26 4.95 4.29
CA GLY A 81 -3.91 4.45 5.62
C GLY A 81 -2.76 5.17 6.28
N ARG A 82 -1.95 4.42 7.02
CA ARG A 82 -0.80 4.88 7.81
C ARG A 82 0.40 3.97 7.52
N TYR A 83 1.46 4.04 8.34
CA TYR A 83 2.64 3.19 8.16
C TYR A 83 2.43 1.74 8.61
N ASP A 84 1.49 1.50 9.52
CA ASP A 84 1.16 0.20 10.11
C ASP A 84 0.03 -0.55 9.38
N TRP A 85 -0.81 0.15 8.60
CA TRP A 85 -1.88 -0.47 7.81
C TRP A 85 -2.20 0.30 6.52
N MET A 86 -2.72 -0.41 5.52
CA MET A 86 -3.17 0.17 4.26
C MET A 86 -4.46 -0.50 3.76
N ILE A 87 -5.42 0.30 3.31
CA ILE A 87 -6.63 -0.12 2.61
C ILE A 87 -6.59 0.49 1.21
N LEU A 88 -6.87 -0.33 0.19
CA LEU A 88 -7.01 0.11 -1.19
C LEU A 88 -8.51 0.24 -1.51
N PRO A 89 -9.10 1.45 -1.48
CA PRO A 89 -10.52 1.65 -1.78
C PRO A 89 -10.80 1.77 -3.29
N ALA A 90 -12.07 1.65 -3.67
CA ALA A 90 -12.48 1.57 -5.07
C ALA A 90 -12.07 2.80 -5.91
N SER A 91 -11.78 3.94 -5.28
CA SER A 91 -11.30 5.15 -5.95
C SER A 91 -9.91 5.00 -6.58
N ILE A 92 -9.12 4.01 -6.17
CA ILE A 92 -7.79 3.71 -6.72
C ILE A 92 -7.74 2.34 -7.41
N ARG A 93 -8.91 1.87 -7.88
CA ARG A 93 -9.08 0.65 -8.66
C ARG A 93 -9.33 0.97 -10.13
N THR A 94 -8.83 0.10 -11.01
CA THR A 94 -9.26 -0.01 -12.40
C THR A 94 -9.81 -1.40 -12.74
N LEU A 95 -10.56 -1.49 -13.82
CA LEU A 95 -11.13 -2.73 -14.33
C LEU A 95 -10.40 -3.18 -15.60
N ILE A 96 -9.91 -4.42 -15.58
CA ILE A 96 -8.99 -4.96 -16.60
C ILE A 96 -9.46 -6.32 -17.14
N GLY A 97 -10.75 -6.62 -17.03
CA GLY A 97 -11.31 -7.88 -17.51
C GLY A 97 -11.23 -8.02 -19.04
N PRO A 98 -11.57 -9.22 -19.55
CA PRO A 98 -11.46 -9.53 -20.97
C PRO A 98 -12.32 -8.60 -21.84
N LYS A 99 -11.81 -8.28 -23.03
CA LYS A 99 -12.49 -7.47 -24.06
C LYS A 99 -12.93 -8.27 -25.28
N THR A 100 -12.36 -9.46 -25.43
CA THR A 100 -12.55 -10.36 -26.57
C THR A 100 -12.97 -11.73 -26.06
N ASN A 101 -13.51 -12.56 -26.95
CA ASN A 101 -13.98 -13.91 -26.64
C ASN A 101 -15.03 -13.94 -25.51
N ILE A 102 -15.80 -12.87 -25.38
CA ILE A 102 -16.92 -12.78 -24.43
C ILE A 102 -18.13 -13.47 -25.07
N PRO A 103 -18.71 -14.51 -24.44
CA PRO A 103 -19.93 -15.14 -24.97
C PRO A 103 -21.05 -14.10 -25.15
N ALA A 104 -21.85 -14.24 -26.21
CA ALA A 104 -22.89 -13.26 -26.55
C ALA A 104 -23.94 -13.02 -25.45
N THR A 105 -24.12 -13.98 -24.54
CA THR A 105 -25.04 -13.90 -23.40
C THR A 105 -24.45 -13.16 -22.19
N VAL A 106 -23.15 -12.86 -22.18
CA VAL A 106 -22.46 -12.23 -21.06
C VAL A 106 -22.42 -10.71 -21.27
N ASN A 107 -22.83 -9.98 -20.24
CA ASN A 107 -22.71 -8.52 -20.24
C ASN A 107 -21.23 -8.10 -20.24
N VAL A 108 -20.84 -7.30 -21.23
CA VAL A 108 -19.44 -6.89 -21.44
C VAL A 108 -18.87 -6.05 -20.29
N ASP A 109 -19.68 -5.20 -19.66
CA ASP A 109 -19.21 -4.38 -18.54
C ASP A 109 -18.98 -5.24 -17.29
N ARG A 110 -19.82 -6.26 -17.08
CA ARG A 110 -19.65 -7.25 -16.00
C ARG A 110 -18.44 -8.14 -16.24
N ALA A 111 -18.20 -8.55 -17.49
CA ALA A 111 -16.98 -9.28 -17.85
C ALA A 111 -15.73 -8.43 -17.59
N ASN A 112 -15.76 -7.14 -17.95
CA ASN A 112 -14.68 -6.21 -17.64
C ASN A 112 -14.42 -6.07 -16.13
N ALA A 113 -15.46 -6.01 -15.31
CA ALA A 113 -15.33 -5.87 -13.86
C ALA A 113 -14.88 -7.14 -13.12
N ALA A 114 -14.78 -8.28 -13.83
CA ALA A 114 -14.38 -9.56 -13.25
C ALA A 114 -12.91 -9.60 -12.84
N ILE A 115 -12.05 -8.78 -13.46
CA ILE A 115 -10.65 -8.63 -13.08
C ILE A 115 -10.41 -7.17 -12.71
N GLN A 116 -9.85 -6.96 -11.52
CA GLN A 116 -9.64 -5.64 -10.95
C GLN A 116 -8.17 -5.46 -10.65
N ARG A 117 -7.63 -4.29 -10.98
CA ARG A 117 -6.28 -3.88 -10.58
C ARG A 117 -6.40 -2.75 -9.58
N TRP A 118 -5.73 -2.90 -8.44
CA TRP A 118 -5.72 -1.92 -7.36
C TRP A 118 -4.34 -1.30 -7.29
N TYR A 119 -4.29 0.02 -7.15
CA TYR A 119 -3.04 0.76 -7.11
C TYR A 119 -2.77 1.22 -5.67
N GLY A 120 -1.61 0.86 -5.13
CA GLY A 120 -1.19 1.20 -3.77
C GLY A 120 0.28 1.58 -3.72
N GLU A 121 0.67 2.26 -2.64
CA GLU A 121 2.06 2.61 -2.37
C GLU A 121 2.35 2.38 -0.89
N TYR A 122 3.33 1.52 -0.61
CA TYR A 122 3.81 1.30 0.73
C TYR A 122 5.26 1.78 0.84
N SER A 123 5.56 2.50 1.91
CA SER A 123 6.94 2.77 2.31
C SER A 123 6.99 2.93 3.82
N LEU A 124 8.13 2.60 4.41
CA LEU A 124 8.47 3.12 5.73
C LEU A 124 8.79 4.63 5.65
N PRO A 125 8.82 5.34 6.80
CA PRO A 125 9.44 6.66 6.88
C PRO A 125 10.88 6.64 6.36
N ALA A 126 11.39 7.79 5.94
CA ALA A 126 12.74 7.89 5.37
C ALA A 126 13.82 7.48 6.38
N ASP A 127 13.70 7.96 7.62
CA ASP A 127 14.53 7.58 8.75
C ASP A 127 13.68 6.78 9.74
N VAL A 128 14.09 5.54 10.02
CA VAL A 128 13.42 4.65 10.97
C VAL A 128 14.43 4.11 11.96
N TYR A 129 14.04 4.08 13.23
CA TYR A 129 14.84 3.55 14.32
C TYR A 129 14.16 2.29 14.85
N ALA A 130 14.73 1.14 14.54
CA ALA A 130 14.23 -0.16 15.00
C ALA A 130 14.77 -0.49 16.39
N VAL A 131 13.93 -1.02 17.27
CA VAL A 131 14.31 -1.48 18.62
C VAL A 131 13.68 -2.84 18.92
N PRO A 132 14.18 -3.60 19.90
CA PRO A 132 13.47 -4.77 20.40
C PRO A 132 12.01 -4.44 20.75
N LYS A 133 11.11 -5.40 20.56
CA LYS A 133 9.68 -5.17 20.83
C LYS A 133 9.47 -4.89 22.33
N GLY A 134 8.67 -3.88 22.65
CA GLY A 134 8.38 -3.45 24.02
C GLY A 134 9.44 -2.55 24.64
N THR A 135 10.45 -2.10 23.87
CA THR A 135 11.45 -1.14 24.37
C THR A 135 10.81 0.24 24.56
N ASP A 136 10.74 0.70 25.81
CA ASP A 136 10.29 2.05 26.11
C ASP A 136 11.44 3.07 25.94
N LEU A 137 11.33 3.90 24.90
CA LEU A 137 12.31 4.95 24.60
C LEU A 137 12.04 6.26 25.34
N VAL A 138 10.88 6.42 26.00
CA VAL A 138 10.52 7.68 26.70
C VAL A 138 11.47 7.97 27.87
N PRO A 139 11.81 7.00 28.76
CA PRO A 139 12.77 7.22 29.83
C PRO A 139 14.17 7.57 29.31
N LEU A 140 14.58 6.89 28.23
CA LEU A 140 15.89 7.07 27.60
C LEU A 140 16.02 8.45 26.91
N GLY A 141 14.94 8.95 26.33
CA GLY A 141 14.90 10.27 25.68
C GLY A 141 14.97 11.42 26.68
N ARG A 142 14.38 11.26 27.87
CA ARG A 142 14.41 12.28 28.94
C ARG A 142 15.80 12.48 29.55
N GLN A 143 16.68 11.50 29.41
CA GLN A 143 18.05 11.56 29.94
C GLN A 143 19.04 12.22 28.95
N ASN A 144 18.58 12.73 27.79
CA ASN A 144 19.42 13.24 26.68
C ASN A 144 20.49 12.25 26.19
N ALA A 145 20.32 10.96 26.49
CA ALA A 145 21.28 9.91 26.13
C ALA A 145 20.97 9.25 24.79
N LEU A 146 19.78 9.51 24.21
CA LEU A 146 19.39 8.98 22.91
C LEU A 146 19.77 9.92 21.78
N ASP A 147 20.74 9.47 20.99
CA ASP A 147 21.03 9.97 19.65
C ASP A 147 20.90 8.83 18.62
N GLU A 148 20.97 9.15 17.33
CA GLU A 148 20.85 8.15 16.25
C GLU A 148 21.95 7.05 16.31
N LYS A 149 23.02 7.30 17.07
CA LYS A 149 24.15 6.38 17.24
C LYS A 149 23.95 5.44 18.41
N SER A 150 22.93 5.63 19.24
CA SER A 150 22.66 4.83 20.42
C SER A 150 22.54 3.33 20.11
N ASP A 151 23.08 2.52 21.02
CA ASP A 151 23.19 1.06 20.89
C ASP A 151 21.85 0.33 21.05
N VAL A 152 20.83 1.02 21.56
CA VAL A 152 19.46 0.48 21.65
C VAL A 152 18.87 0.18 20.26
N PHE A 153 19.37 0.86 19.22
CA PHE A 153 18.85 0.71 17.87
C PHE A 153 19.43 -0.50 17.15
N LEU A 154 18.54 -1.35 16.62
CA LEU A 154 18.86 -2.49 15.79
C LEU A 154 19.28 -2.01 14.40
N LYS A 155 20.60 -1.99 14.14
CA LYS A 155 21.17 -1.53 12.86
C LYS A 155 21.61 -2.67 11.95
N ASN A 156 21.72 -3.87 12.48
CA ASN A 156 22.22 -5.02 11.75
C ASN A 156 21.07 -5.83 11.14
N GLY A 157 21.12 -6.05 9.82
CA GLY A 157 20.14 -6.86 9.10
C GLY A 157 19.07 -6.04 8.39
N TYR A 158 17.87 -6.62 8.29
CA TYR A 158 16.75 -6.04 7.55
C TYR A 158 15.53 -5.83 8.45
N ILE A 159 14.82 -4.74 8.21
CA ILE A 159 13.42 -4.59 8.61
C ILE A 159 12.59 -5.27 7.52
N VAL A 160 11.92 -6.36 7.88
CA VAL A 160 11.04 -7.10 6.97
C VAL A 160 9.60 -6.67 7.24
N VAL A 161 8.91 -6.24 6.18
CA VAL A 161 7.50 -5.86 6.25
C VAL A 161 6.67 -7.04 5.79
N ASN A 162 5.93 -7.60 6.76
CA ASN A 162 5.02 -8.70 6.56
C ASN A 162 3.60 -8.18 6.28
N PHE A 163 3.01 -8.61 5.17
CA PHE A 163 1.65 -8.23 4.76
C PHE A 163 0.68 -9.38 5.02
N ASN A 164 -0.37 -9.08 5.79
CA ASN A 164 -1.59 -9.87 5.81
C ASN A 164 -2.56 -9.31 4.76
N LEU A 165 -2.69 -10.00 3.62
CA LEU A 165 -3.52 -9.56 2.50
C LEU A 165 -4.95 -10.10 2.65
N GLU A 166 -5.92 -9.19 2.59
CA GLU A 166 -7.33 -9.49 2.81
C GLU A 166 -8.21 -8.68 1.84
N THR A 167 -9.37 -9.22 1.48
CA THR A 167 -10.41 -8.46 0.80
C THR A 167 -11.50 -8.07 1.78
N LEU A 168 -11.94 -6.82 1.74
CA LEU A 168 -12.96 -6.29 2.63
C LEU A 168 -14.28 -6.09 1.88
N ARG A 169 -15.41 -6.31 2.57
CA ARG A 169 -16.73 -5.88 2.09
C ARG A 169 -17.18 -4.69 2.91
N ASN A 170 -17.60 -3.61 2.23
CA ASN A 170 -18.07 -2.37 2.85
C ASN A 170 -17.08 -1.77 3.88
N GLY A 171 -15.78 -2.01 3.71
CA GLY A 171 -14.75 -1.55 4.64
C GLY A 171 -14.72 -2.26 6.00
N ASN A 172 -15.42 -3.39 6.17
CA ASN A 172 -15.41 -4.13 7.42
C ASN A 172 -14.07 -4.88 7.63
N THR A 173 -13.23 -4.35 8.50
CA THR A 173 -11.93 -4.94 8.90
C THR A 173 -12.05 -6.04 9.96
N ASP A 174 -13.17 -6.09 10.67
CA ASP A 174 -13.39 -7.08 11.75
C ASP A 174 -13.81 -8.44 11.18
N ALA A 175 -14.30 -8.47 9.94
CA ALA A 175 -14.72 -9.69 9.24
C ALA A 175 -14.25 -9.66 7.77
N PRO A 176 -12.95 -9.92 7.51
CA PRO A 176 -12.43 -9.99 6.15
C PRO A 176 -13.12 -11.07 5.33
N HIS A 177 -13.39 -10.79 4.05
CA HIS A 177 -14.16 -11.68 3.19
C HIS A 177 -13.33 -12.84 2.61
N LEU A 178 -12.13 -12.53 2.13
CA LEU A 178 -11.13 -13.49 1.65
C LEU A 178 -9.81 -13.10 2.29
N GLN A 179 -9.00 -14.10 2.63
CA GLN A 179 -7.72 -13.91 3.30
C GLN A 179 -6.67 -14.74 2.58
N TYR A 180 -5.46 -14.21 2.49
CA TYR A 180 -4.39 -14.84 1.75
C TYR A 180 -3.58 -15.83 2.62
N ILE A 181 -3.40 -15.52 3.91
CA ILE A 181 -2.68 -16.38 4.88
C ILE A 181 -3.65 -17.26 5.67
N HIS A 182 -4.72 -16.66 6.21
CA HIS A 182 -5.64 -17.31 7.16
C HIS A 182 -6.95 -17.80 6.51
N ALA A 183 -6.94 -18.09 5.21
CA ALA A 183 -8.09 -18.69 4.54
C ALA A 183 -8.41 -20.08 5.10
N PRO A 184 -9.70 -20.48 5.18
CA PRO A 184 -10.11 -21.73 5.83
C PRO A 184 -9.65 -22.99 5.09
N LEU A 185 -9.46 -22.90 3.77
CA LEU A 185 -9.06 -24.06 2.95
C LEU A 185 -7.55 -24.17 2.79
N MET A 186 -6.87 -23.06 2.48
CA MET A 186 -5.43 -23.04 2.26
C MET A 186 -4.85 -21.63 2.28
N ASN A 187 -3.57 -21.55 2.61
CA ASN A 187 -2.74 -20.36 2.50
C ASN A 187 -2.26 -20.20 1.04
N GLN A 188 -2.56 -19.05 0.44
CA GLN A 188 -2.32 -18.78 -0.97
C GLN A 188 -0.84 -18.56 -1.30
N TRP A 189 -0.03 -18.04 -0.37
CA TRP A 189 1.43 -17.93 -0.56
C TRP A 189 2.04 -19.31 -0.86
N ARG A 190 1.59 -20.34 -0.15
CA ARG A 190 2.07 -21.70 -0.33
C ARG A 190 1.57 -22.33 -1.62
N LEU A 191 0.32 -22.06 -1.99
CA LEU A 191 -0.26 -22.55 -3.24
C LEU A 191 0.49 -22.00 -4.47
N GLU A 192 0.87 -20.72 -4.42
CA GLU A 192 1.60 -20.05 -5.50
C GLU A 192 3.11 -20.38 -5.52
N GLY A 193 3.59 -21.18 -4.56
CA GLY A 193 4.97 -21.66 -4.52
C GLY A 193 5.96 -20.66 -3.92
N PHE A 194 5.54 -19.86 -2.93
CA PHE A 194 6.41 -18.95 -2.20
C PHE A 194 7.67 -19.66 -1.67
N ASN A 195 8.84 -19.14 -2.03
CA ASN A 195 10.11 -19.66 -1.58
C ASN A 195 10.48 -19.08 -0.21
N SER A 196 10.48 -19.94 0.81
CA SER A 196 10.82 -19.58 2.20
C SER A 196 12.31 -19.39 2.47
N ASN A 197 13.18 -19.72 1.51
CA ASN A 197 14.62 -19.50 1.57
C ASN A 197 15.05 -18.49 0.50
N GLN A 198 15.07 -17.23 0.90
CA GLN A 198 15.63 -16.16 0.07
C GLN A 198 17.14 -16.06 0.29
N VAL A 199 17.84 -15.45 -0.65
CA VAL A 199 19.28 -15.20 -0.55
C VAL A 199 19.50 -13.71 -0.75
N ASP A 200 20.25 -13.07 0.15
CA ASP A 200 20.57 -11.65 0.05
C ASP A 200 21.67 -11.35 -0.98
N ASP A 201 21.94 -10.07 -1.18
CA ASP A 201 23.00 -9.55 -2.06
C ASP A 201 24.41 -10.04 -1.69
N ARG A 202 24.58 -10.58 -0.48
CA ARG A 202 25.83 -11.12 0.06
C ARG A 202 25.85 -12.66 0.09
N GLY A 203 24.86 -13.32 -0.51
CA GLY A 203 24.80 -14.77 -0.58
C GLY A 203 24.34 -15.46 0.72
N ARG A 204 23.83 -14.72 1.70
CA ARG A 204 23.33 -15.28 2.96
C ARG A 204 21.89 -15.72 2.80
N SER A 205 21.57 -16.92 3.27
CA SER A 205 20.19 -17.39 3.30
C SER A 205 19.40 -16.66 4.39
N LEU A 206 18.25 -16.12 4.01
CA LEU A 206 17.28 -15.47 4.88
C LEU A 206 16.03 -16.34 4.95
N PRO A 207 15.69 -16.90 6.13
CA PRO A 207 14.41 -17.55 6.30
C PRO A 207 13.31 -16.49 6.29
N VAL A 208 12.35 -16.63 5.39
CA VAL A 208 11.21 -15.72 5.24
C VAL A 208 9.90 -16.44 5.54
N LYS A 209 8.93 -15.68 6.02
CA LYS A 209 7.59 -16.16 6.36
C LYS A 209 6.60 -15.78 5.28
N ASP A 210 5.49 -16.52 5.22
CA ASP A 210 4.34 -16.17 4.40
C ASP A 210 3.95 -14.71 4.67
N GLY A 211 3.91 -13.88 3.62
CA GLY A 211 3.62 -12.45 3.72
C GLY A 211 4.84 -11.52 3.82
N ASP A 212 6.07 -12.03 3.93
CA ASP A 212 7.27 -11.19 3.88
C ASP A 212 7.50 -10.69 2.45
N VAL A 213 7.20 -9.41 2.18
CA VAL A 213 7.23 -8.84 0.81
C VAL A 213 8.34 -7.81 0.63
N VAL A 214 8.59 -6.94 1.61
CA VAL A 214 9.52 -5.81 1.48
C VAL A 214 10.61 -5.89 2.53
N PHE A 215 11.86 -5.67 2.11
CA PHE A 215 13.06 -5.73 2.94
C PHE A 215 13.77 -4.38 2.90
N TYR A 216 13.89 -3.72 4.06
CA TYR A 216 14.66 -2.49 4.21
C TYR A 216 15.93 -2.78 4.98
N HIS A 217 17.08 -2.26 4.54
CA HIS A 217 18.29 -2.31 5.35
C HIS A 217 18.11 -1.49 6.64
N ALA A 218 18.31 -2.11 7.80
CA ALA A 218 18.05 -1.47 9.09
C ALA A 218 19.01 -0.31 9.42
N ASN A 219 20.13 -0.20 8.70
CA ASN A 219 21.12 0.85 8.84
C ASN A 219 21.12 1.87 7.69
N GLN A 220 20.13 1.82 6.78
CA GLN A 220 20.04 2.75 5.66
C GLN A 220 18.77 3.58 5.74
N SER A 221 18.84 4.77 5.17
CA SER A 221 17.72 5.71 5.03
C SER A 221 17.51 5.99 3.56
N SER A 222 16.25 6.15 3.15
CA SER A 222 15.93 6.53 1.76
C SER A 222 16.49 7.90 1.39
N ARG A 223 16.93 8.71 2.37
CA ARG A 223 17.62 10.00 2.11
C ARG A 223 19.03 9.81 1.55
N ASN A 224 19.67 8.67 1.85
CA ASN A 224 21.03 8.40 1.39
C ASN A 224 21.07 8.00 -0.10
N ASP A 225 19.92 7.58 -0.65
CA ASP A 225 19.80 7.13 -2.04
C ASP A 225 19.73 8.30 -3.04
N PHE A 226 19.36 9.49 -2.56
CA PHE A 226 19.28 10.71 -3.37
C PHE A 226 20.37 11.69 -2.96
N GLN A 227 21.58 11.51 -3.49
CA GLN A 227 22.57 12.59 -3.46
C GLN A 227 22.17 13.64 -4.50
N ALA A 228 21.86 14.86 -4.03
CA ALA A 228 21.73 16.01 -4.92
C ALA A 228 23.11 16.27 -5.55
N GLN A 229 23.32 15.81 -6.79
CA GLN A 229 24.42 16.30 -7.61
C GLN A 229 24.12 17.74 -7.97
N VAL A 230 24.58 18.68 -7.14
CA VAL A 230 24.69 20.08 -7.54
C VAL A 230 26.16 20.33 -7.87
N PRO A 231 26.53 20.46 -9.16
CA PRO A 231 27.80 21.07 -9.51
C PRO A 231 27.71 22.55 -9.11
N HIS A 232 28.61 22.98 -8.22
CA HIS A 232 28.88 24.40 -7.99
C HIS A 232 29.74 24.95 -9.13
#